data_AF-A0A7Y2E6Z4-F1
#
_entry.id   AF-A0A7Y2E6Z4-F1
#
_cell.length_a   1.000
_cell.length_b   1.000
_cell.length_c   1.000
_cell.angle_alpha   90.00
_cell.angle_beta   90.00
_cell.angle_gamma   90.00
#
_symmetry.space_group_name_H-M   'P 1'
#
loop_
_entity.id
_entity.type
_entity.pdbx_description
1 polymer ?
#
loop_
_entity_poly.entity_id
_entity_poly.type
_entity_poly.pdbx_seq_one_letter_code
_entity_poly.pdbx_strand_id
1 'polypeptide(L)'
;MSLSFLLRAAAPYLAVGIVMGVFHNAWLAILVYHLQIVVWAVLTMPKLRFRVGARELLWAAASVVTGPLIYVLLPHVISLELSDWLLRNSITKTHLAILIPYYGILHPFLEQVHWAPLRRAHPSSHLLFSGYHILVLASLFTAPWLMATFVSLAVVSAFWLYLEKRLGGLGAPFISHAFADLGMVIAAWFRFQ
;
A
#
# COMPACT_ATOMS: atom_id res chain seq x y z
N MET A 1 18.37 -12.89 10.38
CA MET A 1 17.53 -12.46 9.24
C MET A 1 18.12 -13.03 7.96
N SER A 2 17.34 -13.70 7.09
CA SER A 2 17.89 -14.35 5.90
C SER A 2 18.13 -13.36 4.75
N LEU A 3 19.04 -13.68 3.82
CA LEU A 3 19.26 -12.87 2.62
C LEU A 3 17.97 -12.73 1.78
N SER A 4 17.19 -13.81 1.64
CA SER A 4 15.91 -13.77 0.94
C SER A 4 14.92 -12.80 1.58
N PHE A 5 14.87 -12.72 2.92
CA PHE A 5 14.05 -11.73 3.61
C PHE A 5 14.50 -10.31 3.25
N LEU A 6 15.79 -10.04 3.34
CA LEU A 6 16.36 -8.72 3.05
C LEU A 6 16.06 -8.27 1.61
N LEU A 7 16.30 -9.14 0.63
CA LEU A 7 16.06 -8.83 -0.78
C LEU A 7 14.58 -8.55 -1.05
N ARG A 8 13.68 -9.35 -0.48
CA ARG A 8 12.23 -9.15 -0.63
C ARG A 8 11.77 -7.85 0.05
N ALA A 9 12.23 -7.58 1.26
CA ALA A 9 11.86 -6.36 1.97
C ALA A 9 12.43 -5.09 1.32
N ALA A 10 13.58 -5.20 0.63
CA ALA A 10 14.19 -4.10 -0.12
C ALA A 10 13.54 -3.85 -1.50
N ALA A 11 12.85 -4.85 -2.07
CA ALA A 11 12.20 -4.77 -3.38
C ALA A 11 11.40 -3.46 -3.62
N PRO A 12 10.44 -3.08 -2.74
CA PRO A 12 9.69 -1.84 -2.94
C PRO A 12 10.57 -0.59 -2.79
N TYR A 13 11.58 -0.60 -1.92
CA TYR A 13 12.51 0.54 -1.79
C TYR A 13 13.33 0.75 -3.05
N LEU A 14 13.78 -0.33 -3.69
CA LEU A 14 14.51 -0.25 -4.96
C LEU A 14 13.59 0.19 -6.09
N ALA A 15 12.39 -0.38 -6.18
CA ALA A 15 11.42 0.01 -7.20
C ALA A 15 11.05 1.48 -7.07
N VAL A 16 10.63 1.92 -5.89
CA VAL A 16 10.19 3.30 -5.67
C VAL A 16 11.38 4.26 -5.69
N GLY A 17 12.45 3.99 -4.95
CA GLY A 17 13.60 4.88 -4.82
C GLY A 17 14.31 5.13 -6.15
N ILE A 18 14.51 4.08 -6.96
CA ILE A 18 15.14 4.23 -8.27
C ILE A 18 14.14 4.81 -9.27
N VAL A 19 12.94 4.23 -9.39
CA VAL A 19 12.03 4.61 -10.47
C VAL A 19 11.42 6.00 -10.24
N MET A 20 10.94 6.30 -9.03
CA MET A 20 10.45 7.65 -8.74
C MET A 20 11.57 8.67 -8.66
N GLY A 21 12.74 8.29 -8.13
CA GLY A 21 13.87 9.21 -7.99
C GLY A 21 14.52 9.62 -9.32
N VAL A 22 14.57 8.69 -10.29
CA VAL A 22 15.24 8.91 -11.59
C VAL A 22 14.26 9.26 -12.71
N PHE A 23 13.12 8.57 -12.78
CA PHE A 23 12.18 8.71 -13.91
C PHE A 23 10.95 9.57 -13.57
N HIS A 24 10.76 9.95 -12.30
CA HIS A 24 9.60 10.72 -11.84
C HIS A 24 8.26 10.13 -12.33
N ASN A 25 8.15 8.81 -12.25
CA ASN A 25 6.99 8.09 -12.76
C ASN A 25 6.45 7.11 -11.71
N ALA A 26 5.39 7.52 -11.01
CA ALA A 26 4.79 6.73 -9.95
C ALA A 26 4.16 5.43 -10.48
N TRP A 27 3.54 5.49 -11.67
CA TRP A 27 2.92 4.32 -12.29
C TRP A 27 3.96 3.24 -12.63
N LEU A 28 5.07 3.62 -13.25
CA LEU A 28 6.16 2.70 -13.56
C LEU A 28 6.78 2.10 -12.28
N ALA A 29 6.91 2.90 -11.21
CA ALA A 29 7.42 2.40 -9.93
C ALA A 29 6.54 1.28 -9.35
N ILE A 30 5.21 1.45 -9.41
CA ILE A 30 4.23 0.44 -8.98
C ILE A 30 4.38 -0.82 -9.82
N LEU A 31 4.45 -0.69 -11.16
CA LEU A 31 4.59 -1.83 -12.06
C LEU A 31 5.89 -2.61 -11.84
N VAL A 32 7.01 -1.91 -11.66
CA VAL A 32 8.31 -2.52 -11.37
C VAL A 32 8.28 -3.26 -10.03
N TYR A 33 7.66 -2.68 -9.00
CA TYR A 33 7.49 -3.36 -7.72
C TYR A 33 6.63 -4.61 -7.87
N HIS A 34 5.49 -4.53 -8.55
CA HIS A 34 4.59 -5.66 -8.75
C HIS A 34 5.19 -6.76 -9.61
N LEU A 35 6.01 -6.43 -10.61
CA LEU A 35 6.81 -7.40 -11.35
C LEU A 35 7.72 -8.19 -10.40
N GLN A 36 8.41 -7.51 -9.49
CA GLN A 36 9.25 -8.18 -8.48
C GLN A 36 8.42 -9.08 -7.57
N ILE A 37 7.22 -8.66 -7.13
CA ILE A 37 6.31 -9.50 -6.37
C ILE A 37 5.98 -10.78 -7.12
N VAL A 38 5.59 -10.68 -8.40
CA VAL A 38 5.24 -11.82 -9.24
C VAL A 38 6.40 -12.79 -9.38
N VAL A 39 7.61 -12.29 -9.66
CA VAL A 39 8.84 -13.12 -9.73
C VAL A 39 9.04 -13.87 -8.41
N TRP A 40 8.99 -13.18 -7.27
CA TRP A 40 9.15 -13.84 -5.97
C TRP A 40 8.03 -14.83 -5.65
N ALA A 41 6.79 -14.53 -6.01
CA ALA A 41 5.64 -15.40 -5.78
C ALA A 41 5.74 -16.69 -6.61
N VAL A 42 6.18 -16.60 -7.87
CA VAL A 42 6.42 -17.77 -8.73
C VAL A 42 7.55 -18.64 -8.15
N LEU A 43 8.64 -18.03 -7.68
CA LEU A 43 9.79 -18.75 -7.14
C LEU A 43 9.53 -19.41 -5.77
N THR A 44 8.64 -18.84 -4.95
CA THR A 44 8.40 -19.32 -3.58
C THR A 44 7.09 -20.06 -3.39
N MET A 45 6.15 -19.93 -4.34
CA MET A 45 4.81 -20.51 -4.33
C MET A 45 4.16 -20.50 -2.93
N PRO A 46 3.95 -19.31 -2.34
CA PRO A 46 3.48 -19.23 -0.96
C PRO A 46 2.10 -19.90 -0.85
N LYS A 47 1.96 -20.83 0.10
CA LYS A 47 0.66 -21.43 0.43
C LYS A 47 -0.17 -20.39 1.18
N LEU A 48 -0.95 -19.62 0.44
CA LEU A 48 -1.84 -18.61 0.99
C LEU A 48 -3.25 -19.17 1.05
N ARG A 49 -3.91 -18.96 2.18
CA ARG A 49 -5.33 -19.27 2.34
C ARG A 49 -6.11 -17.98 2.22
N PHE A 50 -7.05 -17.98 1.30
CA PHE A 50 -7.94 -16.87 1.08
C PHE A 50 -9.35 -17.31 1.44
N ARG A 51 -9.95 -16.63 2.42
CA ARG A 51 -11.29 -16.90 2.89
C ARG A 51 -11.99 -15.58 3.12
N VAL A 52 -13.14 -15.39 2.49
CA VAL A 52 -13.98 -14.21 2.67
C VAL A 52 -15.32 -14.66 3.22
N GLY A 53 -15.72 -14.05 4.33
CA GLY A 53 -17.01 -14.29 4.97
C GLY A 53 -17.45 -13.05 5.75
N ALA A 54 -18.60 -13.15 6.42
CA ALA A 54 -19.19 -12.03 7.14
C ALA A 54 -18.26 -11.46 8.23
N ARG A 55 -17.46 -12.31 8.89
CA ARG A 55 -16.50 -11.88 9.91
C ARG A 55 -15.38 -11.05 9.32
N GLU A 56 -14.81 -11.50 8.20
CA GLU A 56 -13.76 -10.77 7.48
C GLU A 56 -14.26 -9.42 6.98
N LEU A 57 -15.48 -9.38 6.43
CA LEU A 57 -16.14 -8.15 5.99
C LEU A 57 -16.38 -7.18 7.15
N LEU A 58 -16.83 -7.67 8.32
CA LEU A 58 -17.05 -6.84 9.49
C LEU A 58 -15.75 -6.14 9.95
N TRP A 59 -14.64 -6.87 9.98
CA TRP A 59 -13.34 -6.28 10.33
C TRP A 59 -12.83 -5.29 9.28
N ALA A 60 -13.10 -5.56 8.00
CA ALA A 60 -12.69 -4.67 6.91
C ALA A 60 -13.58 -3.42 6.78
N ALA A 61 -14.81 -3.43 7.30
CA ALA A 61 -15.77 -2.34 7.15
C ALA A 61 -15.23 -0.98 7.65
N ALA A 62 -14.43 -0.99 8.72
CA ALA A 62 -13.80 0.23 9.25
C ALA A 62 -12.89 0.92 8.22
N SER A 63 -12.29 0.17 7.28
CA SER A 63 -11.38 0.72 6.27
C SER A 63 -12.09 1.53 5.19
N VAL A 64 -13.42 1.43 5.06
CA VAL A 64 -14.21 2.27 4.13
C VAL A 64 -14.13 3.75 4.49
N VAL A 65 -13.93 4.07 5.79
CA VAL A 65 -13.81 5.45 6.28
C VAL A 65 -12.52 6.13 5.81
N THR A 66 -11.52 5.36 5.35
CA THR A 66 -10.24 5.91 4.89
C THR A 66 -10.41 6.93 3.76
N GLY A 67 -11.27 6.65 2.77
CA GLY A 67 -11.51 7.57 1.65
C GLY A 67 -12.06 8.92 2.09
N PRO A 68 -13.22 8.96 2.79
CA PRO A 68 -13.76 10.20 3.35
C PRO A 68 -12.77 10.95 4.26
N LEU A 69 -12.07 10.21 5.14
CA LEU A 69 -11.08 10.79 6.05
C LEU A 69 -9.96 11.46 5.28
N ILE A 70 -9.37 10.78 4.29
CA ILE A 70 -8.32 11.33 3.45
C ILE A 70 -8.84 12.51 2.65
N TYR A 71 -10.03 12.44 2.04
CA TYR A 71 -10.61 13.56 1.30
C TYR A 71 -10.70 14.84 2.14
N VAL A 72 -11.05 14.73 3.42
CA VAL A 72 -11.15 15.88 4.35
C VAL A 72 -9.78 16.32 4.85
N LEU A 73 -8.92 15.38 5.24
CA LEU A 73 -7.61 15.70 5.83
C LEU A 73 -6.58 16.18 4.82
N LEU A 74 -6.65 15.74 3.55
CA LEU A 74 -5.59 15.94 2.56
C LEU A 74 -5.07 17.39 2.47
N PRO A 75 -5.91 18.45 2.44
CA PRO A 75 -5.42 19.85 2.39
C PRO A 75 -4.56 20.27 3.59
N HIS A 76 -4.70 19.60 4.74
CA HIS A 76 -3.95 19.88 5.97
C HIS A 76 -2.67 19.04 6.07
N VAL A 77 -2.55 18.02 5.22
CA VAL A 77 -1.51 16.99 5.28
C VAL A 77 -0.40 17.26 4.27
N ILE A 78 -0.80 17.72 3.07
CA ILE A 78 0.09 17.94 1.93
C ILE A 78 0.83 19.29 2.03
N SER A 79 2.02 19.32 1.44
CA SER A 79 2.90 20.50 1.32
C SER A 79 2.88 21.14 -0.07
N LEU A 80 2.23 20.47 -1.03
CA LEU A 80 2.11 20.86 -2.43
C LEU A 80 0.67 20.60 -2.87
N GLU A 81 0.21 21.32 -3.89
CA GLU A 81 -1.06 21.02 -4.54
C GLU A 81 -1.05 19.59 -5.11
N LEU A 82 -2.12 18.84 -4.85
CA LEU A 82 -2.19 17.43 -5.21
C LEU A 82 -2.11 17.22 -6.72
N SER A 83 -2.83 18.04 -7.50
CA SER A 83 -2.84 17.94 -8.97
C SER A 83 -1.46 18.18 -9.56
N ASP A 84 -0.73 19.19 -9.06
CA ASP A 84 0.65 19.44 -9.45
C ASP A 84 1.57 18.26 -9.13
N TRP A 85 1.47 17.69 -7.92
CA TRP A 85 2.28 16.54 -7.53
C TRP A 85 1.99 15.32 -8.40
N LEU A 86 0.71 15.04 -8.69
CA LEU A 86 0.31 13.92 -9.52
C LEU A 86 0.84 14.08 -10.95
N LEU A 87 0.70 15.26 -11.55
CA LEU A 87 1.20 15.55 -12.90
C LEU A 87 2.73 15.42 -12.98
N ARG A 88 3.46 15.94 -11.99
CA ARG A 88 4.93 15.78 -11.90
C ARG A 88 5.37 14.31 -11.80
N ASN A 89 4.50 13.45 -11.29
CA ASN A 89 4.74 12.01 -11.18
C ASN A 89 4.09 11.19 -12.31
N SER A 90 3.73 11.85 -13.42
CA SER A 90 3.10 11.25 -14.61
C SER A 90 1.73 10.61 -14.34
N ILE A 91 1.02 11.05 -13.29
CA ILE A 91 -0.34 10.61 -12.98
C ILE A 91 -1.33 11.70 -13.43
N THR A 92 -2.11 11.37 -14.45
CA THR A 92 -3.22 12.21 -14.92
C THR A 92 -4.53 11.72 -14.34
N LYS A 93 -5.61 12.49 -14.55
CA LYS A 93 -6.96 12.04 -14.20
C LYS A 93 -7.27 10.67 -14.82
N THR A 94 -7.07 10.45 -16.12
CA THR A 94 -7.28 9.13 -16.75
C THR A 94 -6.51 8.00 -16.07
N HIS A 95 -5.26 8.23 -15.65
CA HIS A 95 -4.49 7.24 -14.90
C HIS A 95 -5.17 6.92 -13.55
N LEU A 96 -5.70 7.91 -12.84
CA LEU A 96 -6.46 7.68 -11.61
C LEU A 96 -7.70 6.79 -11.84
N ALA A 97 -8.38 6.88 -12.99
CA ALA A 97 -9.56 6.05 -13.29
C ALA A 97 -9.18 4.59 -13.44
N ILE A 98 -8.02 4.35 -14.04
CA ILE A 98 -7.44 3.00 -14.17
C ILE A 98 -6.94 2.52 -12.80
N LEU A 99 -6.35 3.43 -12.01
CA LEU A 99 -5.86 3.14 -10.67
C LEU A 99 -6.99 2.73 -9.70
N ILE A 100 -8.21 3.26 -9.83
CA ILE A 100 -9.34 2.91 -8.95
C ILE A 100 -9.58 1.38 -8.89
N PRO A 101 -9.91 0.69 -10.00
CA PRO A 101 -10.10 -0.77 -9.96
C PRO A 101 -8.80 -1.51 -9.68
N TYR A 102 -7.65 -0.96 -10.08
CA TYR A 102 -6.35 -1.58 -9.82
C TYR A 102 -6.01 -1.62 -8.32
N TYR A 103 -6.19 -0.50 -7.62
CA TYR A 103 -6.00 -0.33 -6.18
C TYR A 103 -7.10 -0.99 -5.35
N GLY A 104 -8.29 -1.20 -5.92
CA GLY A 104 -9.34 -1.98 -5.28
C GLY A 104 -9.16 -3.51 -5.36
N ILE A 105 -8.27 -4.01 -6.23
CA ILE A 105 -8.20 -5.46 -6.52
C ILE A 105 -6.76 -5.96 -6.61
N LEU A 106 -6.04 -5.58 -7.67
CA LEU A 106 -4.77 -6.20 -8.02
C LEU A 106 -3.65 -5.79 -7.07
N HIS A 107 -3.53 -4.49 -6.80
CA HIS A 107 -2.53 -3.95 -5.89
C HIS A 107 -2.60 -4.58 -4.48
N PRO A 108 -3.76 -4.54 -3.77
CA PRO A 108 -3.83 -5.12 -2.43
C PRO A 108 -3.60 -6.63 -2.46
N PHE A 109 -4.00 -7.34 -3.53
CA PHE A 109 -3.72 -8.78 -3.65
C PHE A 109 -2.21 -9.04 -3.69
N LEU A 110 -1.49 -8.40 -4.62
CA LEU A 110 -0.07 -8.59 -4.80
C LEU A 110 0.71 -8.20 -3.54
N GLU A 111 0.37 -7.07 -2.93
CA GLU A 111 1.01 -6.65 -1.69
C GLU A 111 0.79 -7.62 -0.53
N GLN A 112 -0.42 -8.17 -0.38
CA GLN A 112 -0.68 -9.16 0.67
C GLN A 112 0.07 -10.47 0.39
N VAL A 113 0.17 -10.90 -0.87
CA VAL A 113 1.00 -12.06 -1.27
C VAL A 113 2.47 -11.83 -0.91
N HIS A 114 2.98 -10.62 -1.14
CA HIS A 114 4.36 -10.27 -0.86
C HIS A 114 4.66 -10.16 0.64
N TRP A 115 3.88 -9.36 1.36
CA TRP A 115 4.17 -8.95 2.73
C TRP A 115 3.71 -9.93 3.80
N ALA A 116 2.66 -10.72 3.58
CA ALA A 116 2.18 -11.69 4.58
C ALA A 116 3.28 -12.66 5.07
N PRO A 117 4.03 -13.35 4.19
CA PRO A 117 5.12 -14.22 4.65
C PRO A 117 6.24 -13.44 5.36
N LEU A 118 6.52 -12.19 4.97
CA LEU A 118 7.53 -11.36 5.65
C LEU A 118 7.09 -10.98 7.08
N ARG A 119 5.80 -10.63 7.26
CA ARG A 119 5.19 -10.37 8.58
C ARG A 119 5.21 -11.56 9.51
N ARG A 120 4.99 -12.77 8.97
CA ARG A 120 5.14 -14.00 9.77
C ARG A 120 6.59 -14.26 10.16
N ALA A 121 7.54 -13.89 9.30
CA ALA A 121 8.95 -14.21 9.48
C ALA A 121 9.67 -13.30 10.47
N HIS A 122 9.37 -11.99 10.47
CA HIS A 122 10.11 -11.05 11.32
C HIS A 122 9.33 -9.77 11.68
N PRO A 123 9.30 -9.33 12.96
CA PRO A 123 8.56 -8.14 13.37
C PRO A 123 8.97 -6.84 12.67
N SER A 124 10.24 -6.71 12.26
CA SER A 124 10.70 -5.50 11.54
C SER A 124 10.01 -5.30 10.20
N SER A 125 9.35 -6.32 9.63
CA SER A 125 8.59 -6.17 8.39
C SER A 125 7.48 -5.12 8.49
N HIS A 126 6.94 -4.88 9.70
CA HIS A 126 5.91 -3.85 9.90
C HIS A 126 6.48 -2.45 9.68
N LEU A 127 7.69 -2.22 10.20
CA LEU A 127 8.43 -0.97 10.00
C LEU A 127 8.92 -0.84 8.55
N LEU A 128 9.38 -1.93 7.94
CA LEU A 128 9.82 -1.94 6.55
C LEU A 128 8.66 -1.72 5.57
N PHE A 129 7.49 -2.31 5.84
CA PHE A 129 6.25 -2.04 5.11
C PHE A 129 5.87 -0.57 5.20
N SER A 130 5.90 0.01 6.40
CA SER A 130 5.58 1.42 6.58
C SER A 130 6.61 2.35 5.92
N GLY A 131 7.90 2.04 6.04
CA GLY A 131 8.99 2.91 5.60
C GLY A 131 9.03 3.15 4.08
N TYR A 132 8.69 2.17 3.23
CA TYR A 132 8.71 2.43 1.79
C TYR A 132 7.53 3.32 1.35
N HIS A 133 6.40 3.27 2.06
CA HIS A 133 5.28 4.18 1.82
C HIS A 133 5.70 5.62 2.15
N ILE A 134 6.45 5.81 3.24
CA ILE A 134 7.00 7.13 3.58
C ILE A 134 7.92 7.63 2.47
N LEU A 135 8.66 6.76 1.79
CA LEU A 135 9.50 7.17 0.66
C LEU A 135 8.68 7.75 -0.50
N VAL A 136 7.49 7.21 -0.79
CA VAL A 136 6.55 7.79 -1.77
C VAL A 136 6.00 9.12 -1.26
N LEU A 137 5.52 9.12 -0.01
CA LEU A 137 4.79 10.25 0.57
C LEU A 137 5.68 11.42 0.96
N ALA A 138 6.99 11.23 1.15
CA ALA A 138 7.92 12.26 1.60
C ALA A 138 7.99 13.48 0.68
N SER A 139 7.67 13.30 -0.60
CA SER A 139 7.61 14.39 -1.59
C SER A 139 6.28 15.16 -1.60
N LEU A 140 5.28 14.70 -0.82
CA LEU A 140 3.93 15.26 -0.79
C LEU A 140 3.53 15.73 0.62
N PHE A 141 3.74 14.90 1.65
CA PHE A 141 3.27 15.16 3.01
C PHE A 141 4.25 16.00 3.82
N THR A 142 3.75 16.78 4.76
CA THR A 142 4.58 17.46 5.77
C THR A 142 5.11 16.48 6.82
N ALA A 143 6.21 16.83 7.49
CA ALA A 143 6.92 15.93 8.42
C ALA A 143 6.06 15.35 9.57
N PRO A 144 5.17 16.11 10.25
CA PRO A 144 4.33 15.56 11.31
C PRO A 144 3.40 14.46 10.78
N TRP A 145 2.85 14.65 9.59
CA TRP A 145 1.95 13.69 8.97
C TRP A 145 2.67 12.48 8.37
N LEU A 146 3.92 12.62 7.93
CA LEU A 146 4.77 11.48 7.60
C LEU A 146 4.97 10.58 8.82
N MET A 147 5.27 11.15 9.99
CA MET A 147 5.42 10.38 11.23
C MET A 147 4.11 9.70 11.63
N ALA A 148 2.99 10.43 11.59
CA ALA A 148 1.66 9.87 11.89
C ALA A 148 1.30 8.72 10.94
N THR A 149 1.59 8.88 9.64
CA THR A 149 1.35 7.85 8.63
C THR A 149 2.26 6.64 8.87
N PHE A 150 3.52 6.87 9.21
CA PHE A 150 4.47 5.80 9.47
C PHE A 150 4.00 4.90 10.63
N VAL A 151 3.60 5.52 11.74
CA VAL A 151 3.08 4.81 12.91
C VAL A 151 1.79 4.06 12.56
N SER A 152 0.87 4.74 11.87
CA SER A 152 -0.42 4.16 11.49
C SER A 152 -0.27 2.93 10.60
N LEU A 153 0.57 3.00 9.56
CA LEU A 153 0.82 1.88 8.65
C LEU A 153 1.53 0.71 9.35
N ALA A 154 2.45 0.98 10.28
CA ALA A 154 3.09 -0.07 11.08
C ALA A 154 2.06 -0.80 11.96
N VAL A 155 1.15 -0.05 12.60
CA VAL A 155 0.06 -0.60 13.42
C VAL A 155 -0.92 -1.41 12.57
N VAL A 156 -1.35 -0.88 11.42
CA VAL A 156 -2.23 -1.60 10.48
C VAL A 156 -1.58 -2.90 9.99
N SER A 157 -0.28 -2.86 9.66
CA SER A 157 0.49 -4.03 9.26
C SER A 157 0.53 -5.11 10.36
N ALA A 158 0.72 -4.71 11.62
CA ALA A 158 0.66 -5.61 12.77
C ALA A 158 -0.77 -6.15 13.00
N PHE A 159 -1.78 -5.30 12.86
CA PHE A 159 -3.18 -5.67 12.99
C PHE A 159 -3.62 -6.68 11.93
N TRP A 160 -3.17 -6.53 10.68
CA TRP A 160 -3.41 -7.53 9.64
C TRP A 160 -2.79 -8.88 9.96
N LEU A 161 -1.58 -8.92 10.52
CA LEU A 161 -0.99 -10.18 11.00
C LEU A 161 -1.83 -10.81 12.12
N TYR A 162 -2.36 -10.00 13.04
CA TYR A 162 -3.28 -10.46 14.07
C TYR A 162 -4.57 -11.06 13.48
N LEU A 163 -5.23 -10.33 12.57
CA LEU A 163 -6.45 -10.81 11.90
C LEU A 163 -6.21 -12.08 11.11
N GLU A 164 -5.10 -12.16 10.40
CA GLU A 164 -4.72 -13.34 9.63
C GLU A 164 -4.57 -14.58 10.53
N LYS A 165 -3.88 -14.43 11.67
CA LYS A 165 -3.75 -15.51 12.67
C LYS A 165 -5.09 -15.87 13.30
N ARG A 166 -5.97 -14.88 13.53
CA ARG A 166 -7.27 -15.08 14.20
C ARG A 166 -8.32 -15.72 13.28
N LEU A 167 -8.31 -15.38 11.99
CA LEU A 167 -9.32 -15.81 11.01
C LEU A 167 -8.80 -16.93 10.08
N GLY A 168 -7.50 -17.23 10.12
CA GLY A 168 -6.89 -18.35 9.41
C GLY A 168 -6.67 -18.12 7.91
N GLY A 169 -6.62 -16.86 7.47
CA GLY A 169 -6.44 -16.51 6.06
C GLY A 169 -6.25 -15.01 5.82
N LEU A 170 -5.98 -14.65 4.56
CA LEU A 170 -5.68 -13.28 4.14
C LEU A 170 -6.92 -12.45 3.77
N GLY A 171 -8.14 -12.97 3.89
CA GLY A 171 -9.34 -12.28 3.42
C GLY A 171 -9.56 -10.95 4.13
N ALA A 172 -9.55 -10.90 5.46
CA ALA A 172 -9.73 -9.64 6.18
C ALA A 172 -8.61 -8.62 5.89
N PRO A 173 -7.30 -8.98 5.96
CA PRO A 173 -6.24 -8.09 5.51
C PRO A 173 -6.42 -7.56 4.08
N PHE A 174 -6.77 -8.43 3.14
CA PHE A 174 -6.96 -8.04 1.75
C PHE A 174 -8.11 -7.07 1.56
N ILE A 175 -9.31 -7.37 2.10
CA ILE A 175 -10.48 -6.52 1.89
C ILE A 175 -10.29 -5.18 2.59
N SER A 176 -9.73 -5.19 3.80
CA SER A 176 -9.38 -3.97 4.53
C SER A 176 -8.40 -3.11 3.73
N HIS A 177 -7.35 -3.73 3.17
CA HIS A 177 -6.38 -3.05 2.31
C HIS A 177 -7.05 -2.46 1.06
N ALA A 178 -7.83 -3.28 0.35
CA ALA A 178 -8.56 -2.87 -0.85
C ALA A 178 -9.50 -1.69 -0.61
N PHE A 179 -10.25 -1.68 0.50
CA PHE A 179 -11.14 -0.57 0.83
C PHE A 179 -10.38 0.71 1.19
N ALA A 180 -9.27 0.60 1.92
CA ALA A 180 -8.44 1.74 2.24
C ALA A 180 -7.87 2.37 0.96
N ASP A 181 -7.25 1.55 0.12
CA ASP A 181 -6.59 1.95 -1.13
C ASP A 181 -7.57 2.52 -2.15
N LEU A 182 -8.68 1.84 -2.37
CA LEU A 182 -9.76 2.31 -3.24
C LEU A 182 -10.27 3.68 -2.75
N GLY A 183 -10.50 3.82 -1.45
CA GLY A 183 -10.93 5.07 -0.84
C GLY A 183 -9.93 6.21 -1.06
N MET A 184 -8.63 5.94 -0.88
CA MET A 184 -7.56 6.91 -1.10
C MET A 184 -7.50 7.39 -2.56
N VAL A 185 -7.56 6.47 -3.53
CA VAL A 185 -7.49 6.83 -4.95
C VAL A 185 -8.75 7.58 -5.40
N ILE A 186 -9.94 7.19 -4.91
CA ILE A 186 -11.18 7.93 -5.18
C ILE A 186 -11.11 9.34 -4.60
N ALA A 187 -10.62 9.50 -3.37
CA ALA A 187 -10.43 10.81 -2.76
C ALA A 187 -9.47 11.69 -3.60
N ALA A 188 -8.37 11.11 -4.07
CA ALA A 188 -7.43 11.80 -4.96
C ALA A 188 -8.08 12.19 -6.31
N TRP A 189 -8.90 11.31 -6.90
CA TRP A 189 -9.64 11.59 -8.14
C TRP A 189 -10.57 12.80 -7.98
N PHE A 190 -11.32 12.90 -6.89
CA PHE A 190 -12.22 14.04 -6.64
C PHE A 190 -11.48 15.33 -6.32
N ARG A 191 -10.27 15.24 -5.75
CA ARG A 191 -9.38 16.38 -5.48
C ARG A 191 -8.49 16.75 -6.67
N PHE A 192 -8.53 16.01 -7.77
CA PHE A 192 -7.85 16.36 -9.01
C PHE A 192 -8.63 17.47 -9.72
N GLN A 193 -8.29 18.71 -9.37
CA GLN A 193 -8.80 19.95 -9.95
C GLN A 193 -7.65 20.78 -10.50
#